data_AF-A0A0N7ZB14-F1
#
_entry.id   AF-A0A0N7ZB14-F1
#
_cell.length_a   1.000
_cell.length_b   1.000
_cell.length_c   1.000
_cell.angle_alpha   90.00
_cell.angle_beta   90.00
_cell.angle_gamma   90.00
#
_symmetry.space_group_name_H-M   'P 1'
#
loop_
_entity.id
_entity.type
_entity.pdbx_description
1 polymer ?
#
loop_
_entity_poly.entity_id
_entity_poly.type
_entity_poly.pdbx_seq_one_letter_code
_entity_poly.pdbx_strand_id
1 'polypeptide(L)'
;MASRTLGLVWHGCFSSFLPFSGYLRRKTITVTDERVRMMNELLNCVKLIKMYAWEKSFASTVSGIRSRERQLLEKSAYVQSLSLAMAPTVPIIAAIVTFLAHIGAGYDLTPAQGMTMIAYFLGQARSSFNVLRFSVRGIVEGNDSFDRIKRMLVMEELTPYRGNPEDSSVAIAFQNATLAWDAVSLQKEKRNTESIKKKESNKKVPSQADQLLSQEMELHHVEVLFGLNFTINKGELVGVCGGVGAGKSSLISAALGHMRLEKGCVDLQGTCAYVGQQAWILNATLRDNILLDESFDAKRYYRVIHACSLSQDIETMPAGDMTEIGERGINLSGGQKQRVSLARAIYADRDVYLLDDPLSAVDAHVGSHLFQWVIKRALQGKTTIFVTHQLQYLPQCDRVLLIQDGRVAGFDLHAKLLEDSTEYATLYKSHMDSVEKEEYERDEFSPPAVRRRQDSTMSTGSERNSIPDKLMDDIIQESLAEGKGIGQLISEEKLDKGDIPWSTYHSYIIACGGYIVCTLVISTFLLNVGSTAFSSWWLSMWLSAGSGNTTLTLGNETIVSDSIADNPDRHYYQTVYGSFILVILGTSLIRGFSFMKVNS
;
A
#
# COMPACT_ATOMS: atom_id res chain seq x y z
N MET A 1 10.41 30.00 -43.45
CA MET A 1 8.99 29.57 -43.40
C MET A 1 8.81 28.08 -43.07
N ALA A 2 9.52 27.16 -43.74
CA ALA A 2 9.39 25.71 -43.53
C ALA A 2 9.70 25.21 -42.09
N SER A 3 10.67 25.82 -41.39
CA SER A 3 10.96 25.49 -39.99
C SER A 3 9.82 25.88 -39.03
N ARG A 4 9.07 26.97 -39.31
CA ARG A 4 7.91 27.39 -38.51
C ARG A 4 6.70 26.47 -38.70
N THR A 5 6.47 25.99 -39.93
CA THR A 5 5.35 25.08 -40.22
C THR A 5 5.57 23.68 -39.64
N LEU A 6 6.79 23.13 -39.73
CA LEU A 6 7.14 21.87 -39.05
C LEU A 6 7.10 22.01 -37.53
N GLY A 7 7.52 23.15 -36.97
CA GLY A 7 7.41 23.44 -35.55
C GLY A 7 5.96 23.49 -35.05
N LEU A 8 5.03 24.06 -35.82
CA LEU A 8 3.60 24.13 -35.48
C LEU A 8 2.91 22.76 -35.53
N VAL A 9 3.22 21.94 -36.54
CA VAL A 9 2.71 20.56 -36.64
C VAL A 9 3.22 19.72 -35.46
N TRP A 10 4.51 19.88 -35.12
CA TRP A 10 5.10 19.23 -33.95
C TRP A 10 4.43 19.69 -32.64
N HIS A 11 4.21 20.99 -32.48
CA HIS A 11 3.56 21.55 -31.30
C HIS A 11 2.11 21.06 -31.15
N GLY A 12 1.37 20.93 -32.26
CA GLY A 12 0.00 20.39 -32.26
C GLY A 12 -0.05 18.90 -31.89
N CYS A 13 0.83 18.09 -32.47
CA CYS A 13 0.97 16.67 -32.12
C CYS A 13 1.38 16.50 -30.65
N PHE A 14 2.35 17.28 -30.18
CA PHE A 14 2.85 17.21 -28.80
C PHE A 14 1.80 17.71 -27.79
N SER A 15 1.08 18.80 -28.10
CA SER A 15 0.01 19.34 -27.25
C SER A 15 -1.16 18.38 -27.07
N SER A 16 -1.49 17.56 -28.08
CA SER A 16 -2.58 16.57 -27.96
C SER A 16 -2.11 15.28 -27.28
N PHE A 17 -0.81 14.98 -27.39
CA PHE A 17 -0.19 13.79 -26.86
C PHE A 17 -0.04 13.82 -25.33
N LEU A 18 0.28 14.98 -24.75
CA LEU A 18 0.54 15.12 -23.31
C LEU A 18 -0.69 14.84 -22.43
N PRO A 19 -1.87 15.43 -22.68
CA PRO A 19 -3.06 15.16 -21.86
C PRO A 19 -3.49 13.70 -21.98
N PHE A 20 -3.34 13.11 -23.17
CA PHE A 20 -3.69 11.71 -23.41
C PHE A 20 -2.74 10.75 -22.66
N SER A 21 -1.44 11.01 -22.69
CA SER A 21 -0.46 10.26 -21.90
C SER A 21 -0.72 10.37 -20.40
N GLY A 22 -1.06 11.57 -19.91
CA GLY A 22 -1.44 11.80 -18.51
C GLY A 22 -2.70 11.03 -18.12
N TYR A 23 -3.74 11.06 -18.96
CA TYR A 23 -4.98 10.30 -18.74
C TYR A 23 -4.74 8.79 -18.63
N LEU A 24 -4.00 8.21 -19.58
CA LEU A 24 -3.67 6.78 -19.55
C LEU A 24 -2.87 6.42 -18.30
N ARG A 25 -1.91 7.27 -17.91
CA ARG A 25 -1.08 7.07 -16.73
C ARG A 25 -1.90 7.10 -15.44
N ARG A 26 -2.78 8.07 -15.26
CA ARG A 26 -3.68 8.15 -14.09
C ARG A 26 -4.53 6.89 -13.97
N LYS A 27 -5.09 6.43 -15.09
CA LYS A 27 -5.89 5.20 -15.14
C LYS A 27 -5.06 3.93 -14.85
N THR A 28 -3.82 3.87 -15.32
CA THR A 28 -2.91 2.77 -14.95
C THR A 28 -2.68 2.76 -13.44
N ILE A 29 -2.34 3.91 -12.85
CA ILE A 29 -2.03 3.98 -11.41
C ILE A 29 -3.23 3.54 -10.56
N THR A 30 -4.46 3.95 -10.91
CA THR A 30 -5.65 3.49 -10.18
C THR A 30 -5.82 1.96 -10.17
N VAL A 31 -5.49 1.27 -11.28
CA VAL A 31 -5.57 -0.20 -11.36
C VAL A 31 -4.38 -0.85 -10.65
N THR A 32 -3.20 -0.23 -10.70
CA THR A 32 -2.03 -0.69 -9.93
C THR A 32 -2.30 -0.62 -8.43
N ASP A 33 -2.92 0.47 -7.95
CA ASP A 33 -3.30 0.63 -6.55
C ASP A 33 -4.33 -0.43 -6.13
N GLU A 34 -5.34 -0.71 -6.97
CA GLU A 34 -6.30 -1.82 -6.78
C GLU A 34 -5.57 -3.18 -6.61
N ARG A 35 -4.58 -3.47 -7.48
CA ARG A 35 -3.79 -4.70 -7.40
C ARG A 35 -2.96 -4.79 -6.13
N VAL A 36 -2.26 -3.71 -5.77
CA VAL A 36 -1.39 -3.68 -4.57
C VAL A 36 -2.23 -3.84 -3.31
N ARG A 37 -3.39 -3.17 -3.23
CA ARG A 37 -4.35 -3.34 -2.13
C ARG A 37 -4.82 -4.78 -2.02
N MET A 38 -5.30 -5.38 -3.12
CA MET A 38 -5.73 -6.78 -3.10
C MET A 38 -4.58 -7.70 -2.69
N MET A 39 -3.37 -7.50 -3.21
CA MET A 39 -2.22 -8.32 -2.83
C MET A 39 -1.90 -8.22 -1.33
N ASN A 40 -1.99 -7.03 -0.74
CA ASN A 40 -1.78 -6.84 0.69
C ASN A 40 -2.87 -7.57 1.51
N GLU A 41 -4.14 -7.46 1.12
CA GLU A 41 -5.25 -8.20 1.74
C GLU A 41 -5.05 -9.74 1.64
N LEU A 42 -4.53 -10.25 0.51
CA LEU A 42 -4.19 -11.68 0.35
C LEU A 42 -3.08 -12.13 1.29
N LEU A 43 -1.99 -11.36 1.38
CA LEU A 43 -0.87 -11.68 2.27
C LEU A 43 -1.32 -11.68 3.74
N ASN A 44 -2.16 -10.71 4.11
CA ASN A 44 -2.72 -10.62 5.46
C ASN A 44 -3.58 -11.84 5.83
N CYS A 45 -4.28 -12.44 4.85
CA CYS A 45 -5.20 -13.55 5.04
C CYS A 45 -4.67 -14.90 4.51
N VAL A 46 -3.37 -15.02 4.22
CA VAL A 46 -2.81 -16.19 3.50
C VAL A 46 -3.09 -17.52 4.20
N LYS A 47 -3.10 -17.55 5.54
CA LYS A 47 -3.41 -18.76 6.32
C LYS A 47 -4.84 -19.25 6.08
N LEU A 48 -5.80 -18.33 6.06
CA LEU A 48 -7.21 -18.64 5.80
C LEU A 48 -7.41 -19.09 4.35
N ILE A 49 -6.76 -18.41 3.40
CA ILE A 49 -6.81 -18.77 1.99
C ILE A 49 -6.30 -20.20 1.77
N LYS A 50 -5.17 -20.57 2.39
CA LYS A 50 -4.61 -21.93 2.32
C LYS A 50 -5.50 -22.96 2.99
N MET A 51 -6.09 -22.64 4.14
CA MET A 51 -7.00 -23.54 4.86
C MET A 51 -8.25 -23.90 4.04
N TYR A 52 -8.80 -22.94 3.29
CA TYR A 52 -9.97 -23.14 2.44
C TYR A 52 -9.64 -23.50 0.97
N ALA A 53 -8.36 -23.67 0.64
CA ALA A 53 -7.88 -23.93 -0.73
C ALA A 53 -8.38 -22.89 -1.77
N TRP A 54 -8.44 -21.61 -1.36
CA TRP A 54 -8.94 -20.50 -2.18
C TRP A 54 -7.87 -19.88 -3.10
N GLU A 55 -6.66 -20.45 -3.17
CA GLU A 55 -5.54 -19.86 -3.91
C GLU A 55 -5.88 -19.65 -5.38
N LYS A 56 -6.55 -20.62 -6.02
CA LYS A 56 -6.91 -20.53 -7.44
C LYS A 56 -7.92 -19.41 -7.73
N SER A 57 -8.87 -19.19 -6.83
CA SER A 57 -9.89 -18.15 -6.97
C SER A 57 -9.29 -16.75 -6.83
N PHE A 58 -8.42 -16.55 -5.84
CA PHE A 58 -7.73 -15.28 -5.68
C PHE A 58 -6.67 -15.05 -6.76
N ALA A 59 -5.97 -16.09 -7.21
CA ALA A 59 -5.02 -16.00 -8.31
C ALA A 59 -5.71 -15.59 -9.62
N SER A 60 -6.89 -16.13 -9.92
CA SER A 60 -7.66 -15.73 -11.11
C SER A 60 -8.14 -14.27 -11.01
N THR A 61 -8.56 -13.83 -9.83
CA THR A 61 -8.95 -12.45 -9.55
C THR A 61 -7.79 -11.47 -9.78
N VAL A 62 -6.62 -11.75 -9.18
CA VAL A 62 -5.41 -10.92 -9.35
C VAL A 62 -4.94 -10.93 -10.81
N SER A 63 -5.01 -12.08 -11.48
CA SER A 63 -4.70 -12.19 -12.92
C SER A 63 -5.65 -11.35 -13.78
N GLY A 64 -6.93 -11.27 -13.42
CA GLY A 64 -7.91 -10.39 -14.07
C GLY A 64 -7.57 -8.91 -13.92
N ILE A 65 -7.22 -8.47 -12.69
CA ILE A 65 -6.75 -7.10 -12.44
C ILE A 65 -5.47 -6.82 -13.24
N ARG A 66 -4.51 -7.76 -13.21
CA ARG A 66 -3.23 -7.64 -13.94
C ARG A 66 -3.43 -7.56 -15.44
N SER A 67 -4.40 -8.27 -16.00
CA SER A 67 -4.74 -8.22 -17.43
C SER A 67 -5.27 -6.85 -17.82
N ARG A 68 -6.14 -6.23 -16.99
CA ARG A 68 -6.59 -4.84 -17.19
C ARG A 68 -5.43 -3.84 -17.08
N GLU A 69 -4.57 -4.01 -16.08
CA GLU A 69 -3.38 -3.18 -15.87
C GLU A 69 -2.45 -3.25 -17.08
N ARG A 70 -2.18 -4.46 -17.57
CA ARG A 70 -1.37 -4.72 -18.76
C ARG A 70 -1.92 -3.97 -19.97
N GLN A 71 -3.20 -4.12 -20.31
CA GLN A 71 -3.78 -3.42 -21.46
C GLN A 71 -3.64 -1.90 -21.40
N LEU A 72 -3.68 -1.30 -20.21
CA LEU A 72 -3.46 0.14 -20.03
C LEU A 72 -1.98 0.51 -20.14
N LEU A 73 -1.09 -0.29 -19.56
CA LEU A 73 0.36 -0.16 -19.70
C LEU A 73 0.79 -0.26 -21.17
N GLU A 74 0.22 -1.19 -21.93
CA GLU A 74 0.47 -1.35 -23.36
C GLU A 74 0.06 -0.08 -24.12
N LYS A 75 -1.18 0.41 -23.93
CA LYS A 75 -1.65 1.66 -24.54
C LYS A 75 -0.75 2.85 -24.18
N SER A 76 -0.33 2.96 -22.91
CA SER A 76 0.62 3.98 -22.47
C SER A 76 1.99 3.81 -23.14
N ALA A 77 2.47 2.57 -23.29
CA ALA A 77 3.74 2.26 -23.93
C ALA A 77 3.73 2.59 -25.43
N TYR A 78 2.63 2.34 -26.15
CA TYR A 78 2.46 2.76 -27.56
C TYR A 78 2.64 4.27 -27.71
N VAL A 79 1.94 5.03 -26.88
CA VAL A 79 2.01 6.49 -26.83
C VAL A 79 3.45 6.91 -26.55
N GLN A 80 4.05 6.42 -25.46
CA GLN A 80 5.41 6.78 -25.07
C GLN A 80 6.48 6.43 -26.13
N SER A 81 6.34 5.29 -26.81
CA SER A 81 7.27 4.81 -27.83
C SER A 81 7.18 5.62 -29.11
N LEU A 82 5.99 6.03 -29.52
CA LEU A 82 5.80 6.95 -30.65
C LEU A 82 6.51 8.28 -30.38
N SER A 83 6.33 8.85 -29.20
CA SER A 83 7.00 10.12 -28.86
C SER A 83 8.53 9.96 -28.67
N LEU A 84 9.03 8.77 -28.28
CA LEU A 84 10.47 8.46 -28.25
C LEU A 84 11.06 8.37 -29.67
N ALA A 85 10.30 7.83 -30.62
CA ALA A 85 10.69 7.73 -32.02
C ALA A 85 10.68 9.09 -32.73
N MET A 86 9.68 9.92 -32.46
CA MET A 86 9.51 11.17 -33.19
C MET A 86 10.42 12.30 -32.69
N ALA A 87 10.71 12.39 -31.38
CA ALA A 87 11.49 13.50 -30.82
C ALA A 87 12.87 13.74 -31.46
N PRO A 88 13.72 12.72 -31.69
CA PRO A 88 15.02 12.93 -32.34
C PRO A 88 14.96 13.01 -33.88
N THR A 89 13.84 12.61 -34.51
CA THR A 89 13.73 12.60 -35.98
C THR A 89 13.24 13.92 -36.56
N VAL A 90 12.43 14.68 -35.81
CA VAL A 90 11.89 15.97 -36.26
C VAL A 90 12.98 16.98 -36.63
N PRO A 91 14.05 17.19 -35.83
CA PRO A 91 15.13 18.11 -36.21
C PRO A 91 15.87 17.69 -37.48
N ILE A 92 16.00 16.37 -37.71
CA ILE A 92 16.66 15.82 -38.90
C ILE A 92 15.82 16.08 -40.15
N ILE A 93 14.51 15.81 -40.07
CA ILE A 93 13.58 16.09 -41.17
C ILE A 93 13.51 17.59 -41.44
N ALA A 94 13.45 18.42 -40.38
CA ALA A 94 13.46 19.87 -40.51
C ALA A 94 14.74 20.38 -41.21
N ALA A 95 15.90 19.78 -40.93
CA ALA A 95 17.15 20.09 -41.63
C ALA A 95 17.04 19.77 -43.14
N ILE A 96 16.63 18.55 -43.48
CA ILE A 96 16.50 18.10 -44.89
C ILE A 96 15.54 19.02 -45.65
N VAL A 97 14.36 19.30 -45.09
CA VAL A 97 13.35 20.18 -45.70
C VAL A 97 13.89 21.61 -45.85
N THR A 98 14.66 22.10 -44.88
CA THR A 98 15.25 23.45 -44.96
C THR A 98 16.27 23.54 -46.09
N PHE A 99 17.15 22.55 -46.22
CA PHE A 99 18.12 22.50 -47.34
C PHE A 99 17.43 22.39 -48.69
N LEU A 100 16.46 21.49 -48.84
CA LEU A 100 15.72 21.31 -50.10
C LEU A 100 14.93 22.57 -50.48
N ALA A 101 14.29 23.23 -49.52
CA ALA A 101 13.53 24.46 -49.78
C ALA A 101 14.45 25.65 -50.11
N HIS A 102 15.59 25.78 -49.43
CA HIS A 102 16.54 26.86 -49.68
C HIS A 102 17.16 26.75 -51.08
N ILE A 103 17.63 25.55 -51.43
CA ILE A 103 18.18 25.28 -52.75
C ILE A 103 17.06 25.36 -53.79
N GLY A 104 15.86 24.83 -53.52
CA GLY A 104 14.72 24.90 -54.44
C GLY A 104 14.26 26.32 -54.78
N ALA A 105 14.47 27.28 -53.87
CA ALA A 105 14.18 28.69 -54.11
C ALA A 105 15.30 29.44 -54.88
N GLY A 106 16.37 28.74 -55.28
CA GLY A 106 17.45 29.30 -56.09
C GLY A 106 18.51 30.08 -55.30
N TYR A 107 18.58 29.90 -53.98
CA TYR A 107 19.64 30.50 -53.16
C TYR A 107 20.90 29.63 -53.15
N ASP A 108 22.05 30.29 -53.22
CA ASP A 108 23.36 29.64 -53.15
C ASP A 108 23.70 29.24 -51.72
N LEU A 109 24.24 28.02 -51.59
CA LEU A 109 24.69 27.49 -50.32
C LEU A 109 26.16 27.10 -50.45
N THR A 110 27.02 27.74 -49.66
CA THR A 110 28.43 27.33 -49.60
C THR A 110 28.59 26.09 -48.72
N PRO A 111 29.60 25.23 -48.97
CA PRO A 111 29.89 24.08 -48.12
C PRO A 111 30.07 24.43 -46.64
N ALA A 112 30.70 25.59 -46.33
CA ALA A 112 30.87 26.09 -44.97
C ALA A 112 29.54 26.42 -44.27
N GLN A 113 28.61 27.07 -44.98
CA GLN A 113 27.27 27.36 -44.47
C GLN A 113 26.46 26.08 -44.25
N GLY A 114 26.56 25.11 -45.18
CA GLY A 114 25.90 23.82 -45.07
C GLY A 114 26.36 23.00 -43.88
N MET A 115 27.68 22.87 -43.68
CA MET A 115 28.25 22.13 -42.53
C MET A 115 27.89 22.77 -41.18
N THR A 116 27.85 24.11 -41.11
CA THR A 116 27.43 24.84 -39.90
C THR A 116 25.94 24.58 -39.57
N MET A 117 25.07 24.58 -40.58
CA MET A 117 23.65 24.27 -40.42
C MET A 117 23.42 22.82 -39.97
N ILE A 118 24.17 21.85 -40.51
CA ILE A 118 24.12 20.44 -40.06
C ILE A 118 24.50 20.35 -38.57
N ALA A 119 25.60 20.98 -38.17
CA ALA A 119 26.05 20.96 -36.78
C ALA A 119 24.99 21.53 -35.82
N TYR A 120 24.32 22.62 -36.20
CA TYR A 120 23.22 23.20 -35.45
C TYR A 120 22.01 22.25 -35.31
N PHE A 121 21.54 21.67 -36.42
CA PHE A 121 20.34 20.81 -36.41
C PHE A 121 20.59 19.45 -35.74
N LEU A 122 21.71 18.78 -36.03
CA LEU A 122 22.00 17.45 -35.51
C LEU A 122 22.53 17.46 -34.07
N GLY A 123 23.26 18.51 -33.67
CA GLY A 123 23.80 18.67 -32.33
C GLY A 123 22.83 19.39 -31.39
N GLN A 124 22.66 20.70 -31.62
CA GLN A 124 21.97 21.59 -30.69
C GLN A 124 20.46 21.41 -30.69
N ALA A 125 19.81 21.44 -31.86
CA ALA A 125 18.35 21.32 -31.93
C ALA A 125 17.88 19.95 -31.40
N ARG A 126 18.55 18.86 -31.81
CA ARG A 126 18.24 17.50 -31.34
C ARG A 126 18.32 17.34 -29.82
N SER A 127 19.36 17.88 -29.17
CA SER A 127 19.49 17.80 -27.72
C SER A 127 18.40 18.61 -27.00
N SER A 128 18.08 19.81 -27.48
CA SER A 128 17.00 20.65 -26.92
C SER A 128 15.63 19.95 -26.97
N PHE A 129 15.29 19.31 -28.09
CA PHE A 129 14.01 18.58 -28.21
C PHE A 129 13.93 17.35 -27.29
N ASN A 130 15.05 16.65 -27.09
CA ASN A 130 15.10 15.53 -26.14
C ASN A 130 14.89 16.01 -24.70
N VAL A 131 15.58 17.07 -24.28
CA VAL A 131 15.43 17.65 -22.93
C VAL A 131 14.01 18.15 -22.71
N LEU A 132 13.41 18.81 -23.70
CA LEU A 132 12.02 19.27 -23.62
C LEU A 132 11.04 18.10 -23.37
N ARG A 133 11.20 16.98 -24.08
CA ARG A 133 10.38 15.77 -23.86
C ARG A 133 10.47 15.27 -22.42
N PHE A 134 11.68 15.13 -21.87
CA PHE A 134 11.87 14.65 -20.50
C PHE A 134 11.34 15.63 -19.45
N SER A 135 11.57 16.93 -19.66
CA SER A 135 11.13 17.99 -18.74
C SER A 135 9.61 18.02 -18.61
N VAL A 136 8.91 17.95 -19.73
CA VAL A 136 7.44 17.98 -19.73
C VAL A 136 6.86 16.74 -19.05
N ARG A 137 7.46 15.55 -19.28
CA ARG A 137 7.08 14.34 -18.55
C ARG A 137 7.27 14.52 -17.03
N GLY A 138 8.41 15.04 -16.60
CA GLY A 138 8.70 15.30 -15.20
C GLY A 138 7.71 16.27 -14.55
N ILE A 139 7.28 17.32 -15.26
CA ILE A 139 6.28 18.28 -14.75
C ILE A 139 4.92 17.62 -14.56
N VAL A 140 4.45 16.80 -15.53
CA VAL A 140 3.16 16.11 -15.42
C VAL A 140 3.19 15.07 -14.29
N GLU A 141 4.24 14.25 -14.21
CA GLU A 141 4.40 13.25 -13.14
C GLU A 141 4.56 13.91 -11.77
N GLY A 142 5.29 15.03 -11.71
CA GLY A 142 5.42 15.86 -10.51
C GLY A 142 4.08 16.41 -10.04
N ASN A 143 3.30 17.03 -10.94
CA ASN A 143 2.00 17.59 -10.59
C ASN A 143 1.02 16.54 -10.05
N ASP A 144 0.93 15.37 -10.69
CA ASP A 144 0.09 14.26 -10.21
C ASP A 144 0.54 13.72 -8.83
N SER A 145 1.83 13.84 -8.51
CA SER A 145 2.39 13.44 -7.21
C SER A 145 2.11 14.49 -6.14
N PHE A 146 2.27 15.78 -6.48
CA PHE A 146 1.91 16.91 -5.62
C PHE A 146 0.42 16.92 -5.29
N ASP A 147 -0.46 16.68 -6.27
CA ASP A 147 -1.90 16.61 -6.03
C ASP A 147 -2.26 15.51 -5.02
N ARG A 148 -1.58 14.36 -5.07
CA ARG A 148 -1.77 13.26 -4.11
C ARG A 148 -1.27 13.61 -2.71
N ILE A 149 -0.05 14.13 -2.62
CA ILE A 149 0.53 14.58 -1.34
C ILE A 149 -0.36 15.65 -0.71
N LYS A 150 -0.80 16.64 -1.50
CA LYS A 150 -1.72 17.69 -1.04
C LYS A 150 -3.02 17.10 -0.52
N ARG A 151 -3.65 16.16 -1.24
CA ARG A 151 -4.88 15.51 -0.77
C ARG A 151 -4.67 14.81 0.57
N MET A 152 -3.54 14.14 0.76
CA MET A 152 -3.20 13.48 2.02
C MET A 152 -2.98 14.48 3.16
N LEU A 153 -2.23 15.56 2.90
CA LEU A 153 -1.90 16.59 3.90
C LEU A 153 -3.09 17.49 4.27
N VAL A 154 -4.12 17.56 3.41
CA VAL A 154 -5.35 18.34 3.64
C VAL A 154 -6.47 17.45 4.18
N MET A 155 -6.23 16.15 4.42
CA MET A 155 -7.20 15.32 5.13
C MET A 155 -7.46 15.90 6.51
N GLU A 156 -8.72 15.84 6.93
CA GLU A 156 -9.13 16.34 8.24
C GLU A 156 -8.43 15.54 9.35
N GLU A 157 -7.75 16.23 10.25
CA GLU A 157 -7.17 15.63 11.44
C GLU A 157 -8.23 15.57 12.55
N LEU A 158 -8.31 14.42 13.24
CA LEU A 158 -9.20 14.28 14.37
C LEU A 158 -8.71 15.16 15.53
N THR A 159 -9.44 16.24 15.83
CA THR A 159 -9.10 17.08 16.97
C THR A 159 -9.45 16.36 18.28
N PRO A 160 -8.49 16.17 19.19
CA PRO A 160 -8.78 15.53 20.48
C PRO A 160 -9.75 16.41 21.28
N TYR A 161 -10.91 15.86 21.63
CA TYR A 161 -11.93 16.55 22.45
C TYR A 161 -11.82 16.21 23.95
N ARG A 162 -10.78 15.48 24.36
CA ARG A 162 -10.62 15.07 25.76
C ARG A 162 -10.40 16.30 26.65
N GLY A 163 -11.35 16.57 27.52
CA GLY A 163 -11.20 17.52 28.61
C GLY A 163 -10.63 16.86 29.87
N ASN A 164 -10.43 17.68 30.91
CA ASN A 164 -10.17 17.21 32.26
C ASN A 164 -11.47 17.32 33.07
N PRO A 165 -11.80 16.33 33.92
CA PRO A 165 -12.96 16.40 34.78
C PRO A 165 -12.87 17.61 35.72
N GLU A 166 -14.01 18.25 36.02
CA GLU A 166 -14.06 19.36 36.99
C GLU A 166 -13.68 18.90 38.40
N ASP A 167 -14.05 17.67 38.77
CA ASP A 167 -13.71 17.05 40.05
C ASP A 167 -12.47 16.16 39.92
N SER A 168 -11.46 16.44 40.75
CA SER A 168 -10.23 15.65 40.83
C SER A 168 -10.44 14.23 41.40
N SER A 169 -11.61 13.89 41.96
CA SER A 169 -11.95 12.53 42.37
C SER A 169 -12.34 11.62 41.19
N VAL A 170 -12.75 12.22 40.08
CA VAL A 170 -13.24 11.54 38.88
C VAL A 170 -12.07 11.28 37.93
N ALA A 171 -12.00 10.06 37.40
CA ALA A 171 -11.01 9.68 36.41
C ALA A 171 -11.56 9.81 34.98
N ILE A 172 -12.81 9.41 34.76
CA ILE A 172 -13.48 9.44 33.45
C ILE A 172 -14.91 9.95 33.63
N ALA A 173 -15.32 10.93 32.81
CA ALA A 173 -16.69 11.41 32.79
C ALA A 173 -17.21 11.50 31.35
N PHE A 174 -18.40 10.95 31.12
CA PHE A 174 -19.18 11.17 29.91
C PHE A 174 -20.42 11.97 30.29
N GLN A 175 -20.63 13.12 29.66
CA GLN A 175 -21.73 14.03 29.96
C GLN A 175 -22.58 14.27 28.72
N ASN A 176 -23.71 13.55 28.64
CA ASN A 176 -24.62 13.56 27.48
C ASN A 176 -23.90 13.42 26.13
N ALA A 177 -22.88 12.54 26.10
CA ALA A 177 -21.96 12.43 24.99
C ALA A 177 -22.53 11.58 23.85
N THR A 178 -22.61 12.16 22.65
CA THR A 178 -22.96 11.44 21.41
C THR A 178 -21.74 11.38 20.52
N LEU A 179 -21.36 10.19 20.07
CA LEU A 179 -20.16 9.97 19.27
C LEU A 179 -20.42 9.19 17.99
N ALA A 180 -19.66 9.53 16.95
CA ALA A 180 -19.79 9.01 15.61
C ALA A 180 -18.47 8.47 15.04
N TRP A 181 -18.59 7.53 14.10
CA TRP A 181 -17.51 7.10 13.20
C TRP A 181 -17.67 7.75 11.83
N ASP A 182 -16.55 8.00 11.17
CA ASP A 182 -16.57 8.41 9.77
C ASP A 182 -16.93 7.22 8.88
N ALA A 183 -18.01 7.35 8.13
CA ALA A 183 -18.41 6.38 7.12
C ALA A 183 -18.22 6.97 5.73
N VAL A 184 -17.54 6.20 4.88
CA VAL A 184 -17.47 6.47 3.45
C VAL A 184 -18.67 5.80 2.79
N SER A 185 -19.64 6.60 2.36
CA SER A 185 -20.74 6.10 1.54
C SER A 185 -20.48 6.39 0.07
N LEU A 186 -20.54 5.36 -0.77
CA LEU A 186 -20.62 5.54 -2.21
C LEU A 186 -22.07 5.93 -2.53
N GLN A 187 -22.31 7.15 -3.01
CA GLN A 187 -23.63 7.49 -3.54
C GLN A 187 -23.97 6.52 -4.68
N LYS A 188 -24.83 5.53 -4.40
CA LYS A 188 -25.65 4.93 -5.46
C LYS A 188 -26.59 6.04 -5.89
N GLU A 189 -26.39 6.62 -7.07
CA GLU A 189 -27.41 7.46 -7.70
C GLU A 189 -28.75 6.73 -7.55
N LYS A 190 -29.69 7.33 -6.78
CA LYS A 190 -31.09 6.98 -6.87
C LYS A 190 -31.50 7.31 -8.29
N ARG A 191 -31.42 6.33 -9.20
CA ARG A 191 -32.13 6.41 -10.47
C ARG A 191 -33.60 6.52 -10.11
N ASN A 192 -34.14 7.73 -10.18
CA ASN A 192 -35.56 7.97 -10.20
C ASN A 192 -36.15 7.15 -11.34
N THR A 193 -36.80 6.04 -11.00
CA THR A 193 -37.47 5.14 -11.93
C THR A 193 -38.80 5.73 -12.41
N GLU A 194 -38.84 7.02 -12.71
CA GLU A 194 -40.03 7.71 -13.22
C GLU A 194 -39.61 8.84 -14.17
N SER A 195 -39.08 8.49 -15.34
CA SER A 195 -39.16 9.28 -16.59
C SER A 195 -38.28 8.72 -17.72
N ILE A 196 -38.42 7.44 -18.05
CA ILE A 196 -37.95 6.93 -19.35
C ILE A 196 -39.16 6.74 -20.26
N LYS A 197 -39.64 7.85 -20.82
CA LYS A 197 -40.30 7.86 -22.13
C LYS A 197 -39.79 9.07 -22.93
N LYS A 198 -39.08 8.75 -24.02
CA LYS A 198 -38.71 9.59 -25.17
C LYS A 198 -37.63 10.66 -24.94
N LYS A 199 -36.41 10.34 -25.37
CA LYS A 199 -35.72 11.03 -26.47
C LYS A 199 -34.40 10.33 -26.79
N GLU A 200 -34.41 9.55 -27.88
CA GLU A 200 -33.21 9.18 -28.61
C GLU A 200 -32.69 10.43 -29.35
N SER A 201 -31.45 10.83 -29.08
CA SER A 201 -30.56 11.44 -30.08
C SER A 201 -29.15 11.60 -29.48
N ASN A 202 -28.20 10.87 -30.08
CA ASN A 202 -26.75 11.07 -30.07
C ASN A 202 -26.14 11.98 -28.98
N LYS A 203 -25.80 11.40 -27.83
CA LYS A 203 -24.65 11.85 -27.02
C LYS A 203 -23.82 10.64 -26.62
N LYS A 204 -22.50 10.77 -26.82
CA LYS A 204 -21.48 9.77 -26.45
C LYS A 204 -21.73 9.28 -25.02
N VAL A 205 -21.90 7.98 -24.86
CA VAL A 205 -21.91 7.29 -23.57
C VAL A 205 -20.54 7.54 -22.92
N PRO A 206 -20.44 8.24 -21.78
CA PRO A 206 -19.18 8.33 -21.04
C PRO A 206 -18.77 6.91 -20.63
N SER A 207 -17.47 6.60 -20.72
CA SER A 207 -17.00 5.28 -20.33
C SER A 207 -17.28 5.06 -18.84
N GLN A 208 -17.59 3.82 -18.42
CA GLN A 208 -17.76 3.43 -17.00
C GLN A 208 -16.59 3.88 -16.11
N ALA A 209 -15.41 4.10 -16.68
CA ALA A 209 -14.24 4.62 -15.97
C ALA A 209 -14.34 6.12 -15.64
N ASP A 210 -15.04 6.91 -16.45
CA ASP A 210 -15.24 8.34 -16.21
C ASP A 210 -16.30 8.56 -15.12
N GLN A 211 -17.28 7.64 -14.98
CA GLN A 211 -18.26 7.67 -13.88
C GLN A 211 -17.66 7.30 -12.51
N LEU A 212 -16.63 6.46 -12.46
CA LEU A 212 -15.92 6.10 -11.22
C LEU A 212 -14.99 7.22 -10.73
N LEU A 213 -14.53 8.11 -11.63
CA LEU A 213 -13.60 9.20 -11.31
C LEU A 213 -14.31 10.45 -10.76
N SER A 214 -15.63 10.54 -10.89
CA SER A 214 -16.45 11.71 -10.51
C SER A 214 -17.40 11.46 -9.34
N GLN A 215 -17.33 10.31 -8.67
CA GLN A 215 -18.06 10.10 -7.41
C GLN A 215 -17.36 10.88 -6.29
N GLU A 216 -17.90 12.06 -5.96
CA GLU A 216 -17.56 12.76 -4.73
C GLU A 216 -17.90 11.83 -3.55
N MET A 217 -16.86 11.35 -2.86
CA MET A 217 -17.02 10.67 -1.57
C MET A 217 -17.41 11.74 -0.55
N GLU A 218 -18.70 11.86 -0.25
CA GLU A 218 -19.14 12.61 0.93
C GLU A 218 -18.83 11.76 2.17
N LEU A 219 -18.01 12.32 3.07
CA LEU A 219 -17.87 11.82 4.43
C LEU A 219 -19.21 12.06 5.12
N HIS A 220 -19.85 11.00 5.62
CA HIS A 220 -20.99 11.13 6.52
C HIS A 220 -20.65 10.48 7.86
N HIS A 221 -21.02 11.15 8.94
CA HIS A 221 -20.81 10.67 10.30
C HIS A 221 -21.95 9.70 10.67
N VAL A 222 -21.58 8.52 11.15
CA VAL A 222 -22.53 7.52 11.65
C VAL A 222 -22.44 7.51 13.17
N GLU A 223 -23.46 8.07 13.82
CA GLU A 223 -23.59 8.03 15.28
C GLU A 223 -23.72 6.58 15.75
N VAL A 224 -22.89 6.20 16.73
CA VAL A 224 -22.87 4.85 17.32
C VAL A 224 -23.14 4.89 18.83
N LEU A 225 -22.73 5.96 19.50
CA LEU A 225 -22.97 6.16 20.93
C LEU A 225 -23.89 7.36 21.12
N PHE A 226 -24.91 7.24 21.95
CA PHE A 226 -25.98 8.23 22.06
C PHE A 226 -26.19 8.69 23.51
N GLY A 227 -25.89 9.96 23.77
CA GLY A 227 -26.22 10.62 25.05
C GLY A 227 -25.68 9.90 26.28
N LEU A 228 -24.45 9.39 26.23
CA LEU A 228 -23.84 8.67 27.35
C LEU A 228 -23.67 9.59 28.55
N ASN A 229 -24.12 9.14 29.73
CA ASN A 229 -24.03 9.92 30.97
C ASN A 229 -23.61 9.01 32.13
N PHE A 230 -22.33 9.04 32.49
CA PHE A 230 -21.79 8.30 33.63
C PHE A 230 -20.41 8.85 34.05
N THR A 231 -20.02 8.57 35.30
CA THR A 231 -18.74 8.98 35.89
C THR A 231 -18.06 7.81 36.60
N ILE A 232 -16.75 7.67 36.39
CA ILE A 232 -15.91 6.63 37.01
C ILE A 232 -14.90 7.31 37.92
N ASN A 233 -14.81 6.86 39.17
CA ASN A 233 -13.93 7.42 40.17
C ASN A 233 -12.50 6.88 40.05
N LYS A 234 -11.55 7.60 40.64
CA LYS A 234 -10.15 7.14 40.71
C LYS A 234 -10.03 5.85 41.52
N GLY A 235 -9.32 4.87 40.97
CA GLY A 235 -9.05 3.58 41.61
C GLY A 235 -10.20 2.57 41.54
N GLU A 236 -11.23 2.85 40.75
CA GLU A 236 -12.42 1.99 40.59
C GLU A 236 -12.24 0.97 39.45
N LEU A 237 -12.64 -0.29 39.70
CA LEU A 237 -12.74 -1.34 38.69
C LEU A 237 -14.18 -1.44 38.15
N VAL A 238 -14.39 -0.97 36.92
CA VAL A 238 -15.69 -0.99 36.24
C VAL A 238 -15.71 -2.08 35.17
N GLY A 239 -16.62 -3.04 35.32
CA GLY A 239 -16.91 -4.05 34.30
C GLY A 239 -17.91 -3.53 33.26
N VAL A 240 -17.64 -3.68 31.97
CA VAL A 240 -18.55 -3.26 30.89
C VAL A 240 -19.10 -4.48 30.17
N CYS A 241 -20.42 -4.58 30.08
CA CYS A 241 -21.11 -5.69 29.44
C CYS A 241 -22.23 -5.22 28.50
N GLY A 242 -22.70 -6.11 27.65
CA GLY A 242 -23.76 -5.84 26.67
C GLY A 242 -23.67 -6.76 25.46
N GLY A 243 -24.73 -6.79 24.65
CA GLY A 243 -24.81 -7.62 23.44
C GLY A 243 -23.67 -7.38 22.45
N VAL A 244 -23.47 -8.34 21.53
CA VAL A 244 -22.54 -8.15 20.40
C VAL A 244 -23.03 -6.97 19.55
N GLY A 245 -22.13 -6.04 19.21
CA GLY A 245 -22.49 -4.84 18.46
C GLY A 245 -23.12 -3.71 19.27
N ALA A 246 -23.26 -3.83 20.60
CA ALA A 246 -23.86 -2.79 21.44
C ALA A 246 -23.04 -1.48 21.55
N GLY A 247 -21.78 -1.46 21.08
CA GLY A 247 -20.90 -0.28 21.15
C GLY A 247 -19.82 -0.32 22.24
N LYS A 248 -19.54 -1.48 22.85
CA LYS A 248 -18.53 -1.62 23.94
C LYS A 248 -17.12 -1.17 23.55
N SER A 249 -16.58 -1.68 22.44
CA SER A 249 -15.26 -1.25 21.94
C SER A 249 -15.30 0.19 21.43
N SER A 250 -16.45 0.66 20.93
CA SER A 250 -16.65 2.08 20.59
C SER A 250 -16.60 2.96 21.85
N LEU A 251 -17.08 2.50 23.01
CA LEU A 251 -16.95 3.23 24.27
C LEU A 251 -15.46 3.45 24.64
N ILE A 252 -14.62 2.42 24.49
CA ILE A 252 -13.18 2.54 24.72
C ILE A 252 -12.56 3.53 23.73
N SER A 253 -12.89 3.40 22.43
CA SER A 253 -12.43 4.36 21.41
C SER A 253 -12.87 5.80 21.68
N ALA A 254 -14.07 5.98 22.23
CA ALA A 254 -14.59 7.27 22.65
C ALA A 254 -13.82 7.85 23.85
N ALA A 255 -13.52 7.03 24.86
CA ALA A 255 -12.64 7.44 25.96
C ALA A 255 -11.20 7.71 25.46
N LEU A 256 -10.79 7.00 24.40
CA LEU A 256 -9.50 7.19 23.76
C LEU A 256 -9.41 8.44 22.88
N GLY A 257 -10.51 9.15 22.63
CA GLY A 257 -10.51 10.29 21.72
C GLY A 257 -10.33 9.90 20.26
N HIS A 258 -10.62 8.64 19.89
CA HIS A 258 -10.48 8.11 18.52
C HIS A 258 -11.77 8.22 17.69
N MET A 259 -12.88 8.64 18.30
CA MET A 259 -14.17 8.89 17.63
C MET A 259 -14.41 10.38 17.45
N ARG A 260 -15.48 10.79 16.76
CA ARG A 260 -15.91 12.19 16.73
C ARG A 260 -16.94 12.46 17.81
N LEU A 261 -16.78 13.57 18.53
CA LEU A 261 -17.76 14.05 19.50
C LEU A 261 -18.72 15.03 18.81
N GLU A 262 -19.99 14.64 18.70
CA GLU A 262 -21.04 15.47 18.10
C GLU A 262 -21.72 16.37 19.14
N LYS A 263 -21.97 15.82 20.33
CA LYS A 263 -22.66 16.48 21.44
C LYS A 263 -22.08 16.03 22.77
N GLY A 264 -22.18 16.90 23.79
CA GLY A 264 -21.77 16.59 25.16
C GLY A 264 -20.30 16.84 25.44
N CYS A 265 -19.79 16.22 26.50
CA CYS A 265 -18.38 16.28 26.91
C CYS A 265 -17.85 14.89 27.29
N VAL A 266 -16.55 14.67 27.04
CA VAL A 266 -15.84 13.47 27.47
C VAL A 266 -14.52 13.89 28.12
N ASP A 267 -14.39 13.59 29.39
CA ASP A 267 -13.23 13.95 30.18
C ASP A 267 -12.47 12.71 30.63
N LEU A 268 -11.14 12.79 30.60
CA LEU A 268 -10.25 11.75 31.11
C LEU A 268 -9.05 12.39 31.80
N GLN A 269 -8.83 12.05 33.07
CA GLN A 269 -7.69 12.53 33.84
C GLN A 269 -6.60 11.47 34.00
N GLY A 270 -5.36 11.84 33.67
CA GLY A 270 -4.16 11.01 33.89
C GLY A 270 -3.67 10.29 32.63
N THR A 271 -2.66 9.45 32.81
CA THR A 271 -2.07 8.66 31.73
C THR A 271 -2.86 7.37 31.47
N CYS A 272 -2.94 6.94 30.20
CA CYS A 272 -3.71 5.75 29.81
C CYS A 272 -2.83 4.59 29.33
N ALA A 273 -3.24 3.37 29.68
CA ALA A 273 -2.83 2.14 29.02
C ALA A 273 -4.04 1.49 28.33
N TYR A 274 -3.87 1.06 27.08
CA TYR A 274 -4.91 0.41 26.29
C TYR A 274 -4.49 -1.00 25.89
N VAL A 275 -5.39 -1.96 26.08
CA VAL A 275 -5.26 -3.34 25.60
C VAL A 275 -6.44 -3.61 24.68
N GLY A 276 -6.17 -3.73 23.38
CA GLY A 276 -7.20 -3.96 22.37
C GLY A 276 -7.64 -5.42 22.27
N GLN A 277 -8.85 -5.63 21.74
CA GLN A 277 -9.41 -6.96 21.48
C GLN A 277 -8.54 -7.78 20.52
N GLN A 278 -7.88 -7.12 19.58
CA GLN A 278 -6.80 -7.70 18.78
C GLN A 278 -5.45 -7.17 19.26
N ALA A 279 -4.68 -8.04 19.90
CA ALA A 279 -3.35 -7.71 20.39
C ALA A 279 -2.40 -7.36 19.22
N TRP A 280 -1.81 -6.17 19.28
CA TRP A 280 -0.77 -5.72 18.35
C TRP A 280 0.62 -5.98 18.93
N ILE A 281 1.50 -6.56 18.11
CA ILE A 281 2.84 -6.99 18.50
C ILE A 281 3.86 -6.31 17.57
N LEU A 282 4.87 -5.69 18.17
CA LEU A 282 5.99 -5.07 17.50
C LEU A 282 6.89 -6.14 16.89
N ASN A 283 7.48 -5.80 15.75
CA ASN A 283 8.52 -6.62 15.13
C ASN A 283 9.86 -6.39 15.86
N ALA A 284 10.00 -6.99 17.04
CA ALA A 284 11.12 -6.84 17.96
C ALA A 284 11.22 -8.07 18.88
N THR A 285 12.15 -8.08 19.83
CA THR A 285 12.21 -9.17 20.83
C THR A 285 10.96 -9.19 21.72
N LEU A 286 10.69 -10.33 22.37
CA LEU A 286 9.58 -10.41 23.33
C LEU A 286 9.75 -9.39 24.47
N ARG A 287 10.97 -9.23 24.97
CA ARG A 287 11.31 -8.25 26.00
C ARG A 287 10.99 -6.83 25.53
N ASP A 288 11.47 -6.44 24.36
CA ASP A 288 11.23 -5.09 23.82
C ASP A 288 9.75 -4.85 23.54
N ASN A 289 9.00 -5.90 23.18
CA ASN A 289 7.55 -5.82 23.07
C ASN A 289 6.85 -5.46 24.39
N ILE A 290 7.37 -5.92 25.54
CA ILE A 290 6.80 -5.68 26.87
C ILE A 290 7.29 -4.35 27.44
N LEU A 291 8.59 -4.05 27.28
CA LEU A 291 9.20 -2.79 27.72
C LEU A 291 8.70 -1.61 26.90
N LEU A 292 8.49 -1.83 25.60
CA LEU A 292 8.24 -0.79 24.61
C LEU A 292 9.37 0.25 24.62
N ASP A 293 9.14 1.43 25.19
CA ASP A 293 10.13 2.50 25.34
C ASP A 293 10.60 2.72 26.79
N GLU A 294 10.13 1.90 27.74
CA GLU A 294 10.47 2.02 29.16
C GLU A 294 11.78 1.29 29.50
N SER A 295 12.52 1.82 30.46
CA SER A 295 13.78 1.18 30.91
C SER A 295 13.54 -0.19 31.53
N PHE A 296 14.46 -1.13 31.34
CA PHE A 296 14.39 -2.47 31.93
C PHE A 296 14.64 -2.45 33.45
N ASP A 297 13.59 -2.73 34.23
CA ASP A 297 13.65 -3.05 35.65
C ASP A 297 13.35 -4.54 35.85
N ALA A 298 14.39 -5.30 36.18
CA ALA A 298 14.29 -6.74 36.37
C ALA A 298 13.20 -7.14 37.38
N LYS A 299 13.06 -6.43 38.51
CA LYS A 299 12.08 -6.80 39.55
C LYS A 299 10.66 -6.62 39.05
N ARG A 300 10.41 -5.50 38.38
CA ARG A 300 9.12 -5.19 37.79
C ARG A 300 8.79 -6.14 36.65
N TYR A 301 9.75 -6.37 35.76
CA TYR A 301 9.61 -7.23 34.60
C TYR A 301 9.22 -8.66 34.99
N TYR A 302 10.01 -9.31 35.85
CA TYR A 302 9.70 -10.69 36.26
C TYR A 302 8.38 -10.81 37.05
N ARG A 303 7.99 -9.77 37.80
CA ARG A 303 6.67 -9.72 38.44
C ARG A 303 5.54 -9.69 37.41
N VAL A 304 5.68 -8.87 36.36
CA VAL A 304 4.71 -8.76 35.27
C VAL A 304 4.63 -10.09 34.50
N ILE A 305 5.78 -10.70 34.15
CA ILE A 305 5.82 -12.00 33.49
C ILE A 305 5.07 -13.07 34.29
N HIS A 306 5.30 -13.12 35.60
CA HIS A 306 4.59 -14.05 36.48
C HIS A 306 3.08 -13.75 36.55
N ALA A 307 2.70 -12.48 36.74
CA ALA A 307 1.29 -12.08 36.82
C ALA A 307 0.52 -12.39 35.52
N CYS A 308 1.18 -12.24 34.37
CA CYS A 308 0.62 -12.55 33.06
C CYS A 308 0.75 -14.03 32.66
N SER A 309 1.23 -14.91 33.54
CA SER A 309 1.45 -16.33 33.25
C SER A 309 2.31 -16.59 32.00
N LEU A 310 3.27 -15.72 31.70
CA LEU A 310 4.14 -15.85 30.51
C LEU A 310 5.39 -16.70 30.75
N SER A 311 5.69 -17.07 32.01
CA SER A 311 6.92 -17.79 32.36
C SER A 311 7.09 -19.10 31.57
N GLN A 312 6.02 -19.91 31.48
CA GLN A 312 6.06 -21.18 30.76
C GLN A 312 6.23 -20.98 29.25
N ASP A 313 5.62 -19.92 28.68
CA ASP A 313 5.78 -19.63 27.26
C ASP A 313 7.24 -19.24 26.97
N ILE A 314 7.85 -18.40 27.80
CA ILE A 314 9.24 -17.96 27.65
C ILE A 314 10.22 -19.14 27.72
N GLU A 315 10.00 -20.08 28.64
CA GLU A 315 10.85 -21.28 28.77
C GLU A 315 10.86 -22.15 27.51
N THR A 316 9.76 -22.14 26.74
CA THR A 316 9.66 -22.91 25.48
C THR A 316 10.27 -22.19 24.28
N MET A 317 10.64 -20.91 24.41
CA MET A 317 11.18 -20.14 23.29
C MET A 317 12.69 -20.40 23.10
N PRO A 318 13.19 -20.49 21.85
CA PRO A 318 14.60 -20.82 21.56
C PRO A 318 15.64 -19.90 22.23
N ALA A 319 15.33 -18.61 22.39
CA ALA A 319 16.18 -17.63 23.06
C ALA A 319 15.49 -16.97 24.26
N GLY A 320 14.52 -17.65 24.88
CA GLY A 320 13.75 -17.11 25.98
C GLY A 320 13.07 -15.79 25.59
N ASP A 321 13.18 -14.77 26.46
CA ASP A 321 12.56 -13.46 26.25
C ASP A 321 13.30 -12.56 25.24
N MET A 322 14.48 -12.99 24.78
CA MET A 322 15.23 -12.33 23.70
C MET A 322 14.83 -12.86 22.31
N THR A 323 13.92 -13.83 22.24
CA THR A 323 13.41 -14.37 20.98
C THR A 323 12.74 -13.28 20.16
N GLU A 324 13.11 -13.18 18.88
CA GLU A 324 12.49 -12.25 17.94
C GLU A 324 11.05 -12.66 17.63
N ILE A 325 10.13 -11.71 17.77
CA ILE A 325 8.73 -11.91 17.44
C ILE A 325 8.48 -11.34 16.04
N GLY A 326 8.23 -12.24 15.08
CA GLY A 326 8.05 -11.87 13.68
C GLY A 326 6.84 -10.95 13.43
N GLU A 327 6.70 -10.43 12.21
CA GLU A 327 5.67 -9.45 11.86
C GLU A 327 4.26 -9.87 12.32
N ARG A 328 3.59 -8.99 13.09
CA ARG A 328 2.28 -9.24 13.74
C ARG A 328 2.24 -10.45 14.69
N GLY A 329 3.40 -10.87 15.20
CA GLY A 329 3.55 -11.99 16.11
C GLY A 329 3.16 -13.32 15.51
N ILE A 330 3.51 -13.62 14.26
CA ILE A 330 3.17 -14.91 13.61
C ILE A 330 3.60 -16.14 14.43
N ASN A 331 4.62 -15.98 15.27
CA ASN A 331 5.17 -17.02 16.15
C ASN A 331 4.36 -17.27 17.43
N LEU A 332 3.40 -16.40 17.76
CA LEU A 332 2.64 -16.46 19.00
C LEU A 332 1.19 -16.93 18.75
N SER A 333 0.66 -17.72 19.68
CA SER A 333 -0.78 -18.05 19.72
C SER A 333 -1.62 -16.81 20.07
N GLY A 334 -2.93 -16.84 19.80
CA GLY A 334 -3.84 -15.73 20.13
C GLY A 334 -3.80 -15.35 21.62
N GLY A 335 -3.83 -16.35 22.50
CA GLY A 335 -3.72 -16.15 23.95
C GLY A 335 -2.35 -15.63 24.39
N GLN A 336 -1.26 -16.07 23.75
CA GLN A 336 0.08 -15.52 24.01
C GLN A 336 0.16 -14.04 23.62
N LYS A 337 -0.34 -13.67 22.42
CA LYS A 337 -0.36 -12.26 21.98
C LYS A 337 -1.13 -11.38 22.97
N GLN A 338 -2.29 -11.85 23.43
CA GLN A 338 -3.08 -11.12 24.43
C GLN A 338 -2.32 -10.95 25.75
N ARG A 339 -1.68 -12.01 26.26
CA ARG A 339 -0.87 -11.93 27.48
C ARG A 339 0.34 -10.99 27.35
N VAL A 340 0.98 -10.93 26.18
CA VAL A 340 2.07 -9.97 25.90
C VAL A 340 1.55 -8.54 25.86
N SER A 341 0.41 -8.30 25.20
CA SER A 341 -0.24 -6.98 25.16
C SER A 341 -0.64 -6.50 26.57
N LEU A 342 -1.16 -7.42 27.39
CA LEU A 342 -1.50 -7.15 28.78
C LEU A 342 -0.24 -6.87 29.63
N ALA A 343 0.81 -7.68 29.47
CA ALA A 343 2.10 -7.48 30.15
C ALA A 343 2.69 -6.10 29.85
N ARG A 344 2.65 -5.67 28.58
CA ARG A 344 3.06 -4.32 28.15
C ARG A 344 2.27 -3.23 28.87
N ALA A 345 0.94 -3.36 28.96
CA ALA A 345 0.10 -2.38 29.66
C ALA A 345 0.45 -2.27 31.16
N ILE A 346 0.65 -3.40 31.85
CA ILE A 346 1.01 -3.41 33.28
C ILE A 346 2.42 -2.85 33.47
N TYR A 347 3.36 -3.22 32.59
CA TYR A 347 4.73 -2.72 32.63
C TYR A 347 4.83 -1.22 32.33
N ALA A 348 3.79 -0.59 31.78
CA ALA A 348 3.75 0.86 31.60
C ALA A 348 3.33 1.64 32.87
N ASP A 349 2.66 1.02 33.86
CA ASP A 349 2.11 1.63 35.11
C ASP A 349 1.49 3.02 34.88
N ARG A 350 0.32 3.00 34.24
CA ARG A 350 -0.46 4.21 33.94
C ARG A 350 -1.54 4.43 35.01
N ASP A 351 -2.27 5.54 34.93
CA ASP A 351 -3.33 5.87 35.90
C ASP A 351 -4.65 5.18 35.57
N VAL A 352 -4.93 5.09 34.26
CA VAL A 352 -6.18 4.57 33.69
C VAL A 352 -5.88 3.40 32.75
N TYR A 353 -6.58 2.29 32.95
CA TYR A 353 -6.48 1.07 32.14
C TYR A 353 -7.77 0.82 31.37
N LEU A 354 -7.68 0.73 30.05
CA LEU A 354 -8.78 0.43 29.15
C LEU A 354 -8.55 -0.95 28.53
N LEU A 355 -9.30 -1.95 28.99
CA LEU A 355 -9.11 -3.35 28.61
C LEU A 355 -10.31 -3.80 27.76
N ASP A 356 -10.08 -4.02 26.46
CA ASP A 356 -11.11 -4.44 25.50
C ASP A 356 -11.06 -5.96 25.31
N ASP A 357 -11.81 -6.68 26.15
CA ASP A 357 -11.96 -8.14 26.12
C ASP A 357 -10.63 -8.92 26.15
N PRO A 358 -9.72 -8.63 27.12
CA PRO A 358 -8.35 -9.18 27.15
C PRO A 358 -8.29 -10.68 27.45
N LEU A 359 -9.39 -11.30 27.91
CA LEU A 359 -9.44 -12.70 28.35
C LEU A 359 -10.10 -13.66 27.33
N SER A 360 -10.57 -13.15 26.19
CA SER A 360 -11.33 -13.95 25.21
C SER A 360 -10.51 -15.03 24.49
N ALA A 361 -9.21 -14.79 24.30
CA ALA A 361 -8.32 -15.69 23.57
C ALA A 361 -7.54 -16.67 24.47
N VAL A 362 -7.78 -16.67 25.78
CA VAL A 362 -7.11 -17.53 26.76
C VAL A 362 -8.10 -18.56 27.32
N ASP A 363 -7.57 -19.70 27.76
CA ASP A 363 -8.36 -20.72 28.45
C ASP A 363 -8.89 -20.22 29.81
N ALA A 364 -9.93 -20.85 30.33
CA ALA A 364 -10.61 -20.41 31.56
C ALA A 364 -9.69 -20.39 32.80
N HIS A 365 -8.71 -21.31 32.88
CA HIS A 365 -7.79 -21.38 34.01
C HIS A 365 -6.79 -20.22 33.98
N VAL A 366 -6.15 -19.99 32.83
CA VAL A 366 -5.28 -18.82 32.61
C VAL A 366 -6.08 -17.54 32.75
N GLY A 367 -7.31 -17.46 32.21
CA GLY A 367 -8.20 -16.31 32.35
C GLY A 367 -8.49 -15.97 33.82
N SER A 368 -8.79 -16.98 34.64
CA SER A 368 -8.99 -16.81 36.08
C SER A 368 -7.71 -16.34 36.79
N HIS A 369 -6.55 -16.89 36.41
CA HIS A 369 -5.26 -16.43 36.95
C HIS A 369 -4.98 -14.97 36.58
N LEU A 370 -5.17 -14.58 35.31
CA LEU A 370 -4.99 -13.21 34.84
C LEU A 370 -5.94 -12.25 35.55
N PHE A 371 -7.22 -12.60 35.69
CA PHE A 371 -8.17 -11.77 36.42
C PHE A 371 -7.70 -11.52 37.86
N GLN A 372 -7.28 -12.57 38.57
CA GLN A 372 -6.88 -12.47 39.97
C GLN A 372 -5.54 -11.75 40.18
N TRP A 373 -4.53 -12.04 39.36
CA TRP A 373 -3.18 -11.50 39.54
C TRP A 373 -2.96 -10.17 38.84
N VAL A 374 -3.57 -9.96 37.67
CA VAL A 374 -3.47 -8.70 36.93
C VAL A 374 -4.55 -7.74 37.38
N ILE A 375 -5.82 -8.05 37.09
CA ILE A 375 -6.91 -7.09 37.21
C ILE A 375 -7.20 -6.75 38.67
N LYS A 376 -7.27 -7.75 39.57
CA LYS A 376 -7.56 -7.52 41.00
C LYS A 376 -6.35 -7.10 41.83
N ARG A 377 -5.14 -7.54 41.48
CA ARG A 377 -3.92 -7.33 42.28
C ARG A 377 -2.98 -6.31 41.66
N ALA A 378 -2.46 -6.55 40.46
CA ALA A 378 -1.48 -5.65 39.85
C ALA A 378 -2.07 -4.25 39.55
N LEU A 379 -3.35 -4.18 39.18
CA LEU A 379 -4.08 -2.93 38.91
C LEU A 379 -4.84 -2.39 40.13
N GLN A 380 -4.57 -2.91 41.33
CA GLN A 380 -5.25 -2.46 42.53
C GLN A 380 -5.00 -0.97 42.78
N GLY A 381 -6.07 -0.19 42.96
CA GLY A 381 -5.99 1.26 43.17
C GLY A 381 -5.80 2.08 41.88
N LYS A 382 -5.76 1.44 40.71
CA LYS A 382 -5.79 2.10 39.40
C LYS A 382 -7.22 2.10 38.84
N THR A 383 -7.58 3.12 38.08
CA THR A 383 -8.89 3.15 37.42
C THR A 383 -8.86 2.17 36.25
N THR A 384 -9.77 1.20 36.24
CA THR A 384 -9.79 0.15 35.21
C THR A 384 -11.18 0.01 34.62
N ILE A 385 -11.28 0.20 33.30
CA ILE A 385 -12.45 -0.21 32.51
C ILE A 385 -12.14 -1.58 31.91
N PHE A 386 -12.90 -2.59 32.34
CA PHE A 386 -12.78 -3.96 31.90
C PHE A 386 -14.00 -4.36 31.07
N VAL A 387 -13.88 -4.26 29.75
CA VAL A 387 -14.88 -4.81 28.82
C VAL A 387 -14.66 -6.31 28.75
N THR A 388 -15.72 -7.09 28.95
CA THR A 388 -15.66 -8.55 28.85
C THR A 388 -16.96 -9.11 28.29
N HIS A 389 -16.82 -10.17 27.49
CA HIS A 389 -17.95 -11.03 27.14
C HIS A 389 -18.22 -12.12 28.19
N GLN A 390 -17.20 -12.48 28.98
CA GLN A 390 -17.32 -13.46 30.06
C GLN A 390 -17.87 -12.79 31.32
N LEU A 391 -19.15 -13.06 31.62
CA LEU A 391 -19.88 -12.35 32.68
C LEU A 391 -19.50 -12.81 34.09
N GLN A 392 -18.87 -13.97 34.25
CA GLN A 392 -18.46 -14.55 35.53
C GLN A 392 -17.53 -13.66 36.38
N TYR A 393 -16.85 -12.70 35.74
CA TYR A 393 -15.95 -11.77 36.41
C TYR A 393 -16.63 -10.48 36.90
N LEU A 394 -17.83 -10.17 36.38
CA LEU A 394 -18.56 -8.94 36.72
C LEU A 394 -18.94 -8.82 38.22
N PRO A 395 -19.30 -9.91 38.94
CA PRO A 395 -19.59 -9.82 40.38
C PRO A 395 -18.40 -9.35 41.22
N GLN A 396 -17.17 -9.44 40.70
CA GLN A 396 -15.95 -9.05 41.40
C GLN A 396 -15.48 -7.62 41.08
N CYS A 397 -16.20 -6.93 40.19
CA CYS A 397 -15.99 -5.52 39.86
C CYS A 397 -16.70 -4.62 40.88
N ASP A 398 -16.20 -3.40 41.05
CA ASP A 398 -16.80 -2.43 41.98
C ASP A 398 -18.15 -1.94 41.45
N ARG A 399 -18.24 -1.74 40.12
CA ARG A 399 -19.49 -1.41 39.41
C ARG A 399 -19.53 -2.08 38.05
N VAL A 400 -20.73 -2.20 37.50
CA VAL A 400 -20.96 -2.75 36.17
C VAL A 400 -21.71 -1.72 35.32
N LEU A 401 -21.26 -1.51 34.09
CA LEU A 401 -21.87 -0.66 33.08
C LEU A 401 -22.49 -1.54 31.99
N LEU A 402 -23.81 -1.51 31.87
CA LEU A 402 -24.54 -2.18 30.80
C LEU A 402 -24.75 -1.22 29.63
N ILE A 403 -24.21 -1.57 28.47
CA ILE A 403 -24.44 -0.85 27.21
C ILE A 403 -25.41 -1.64 26.33
N GLN A 404 -26.40 -0.95 25.80
CA GLN A 404 -27.36 -1.50 24.83
C GLN A 404 -27.63 -0.47 23.74
N ASP A 405 -27.50 -0.89 22.47
CA ASP A 405 -27.77 -0.07 21.29
C ASP A 405 -27.12 1.33 21.36
N GLY A 406 -25.87 1.39 21.82
CA GLY A 406 -25.11 2.63 21.94
C GLY A 406 -25.47 3.52 23.11
N ARG A 407 -26.31 3.06 24.05
CA ARG A 407 -26.78 3.82 25.22
C ARG A 407 -26.41 3.12 26.53
N VAL A 408 -26.33 3.90 27.61
CA VAL A 408 -26.21 3.35 28.97
C VAL A 408 -27.58 2.85 29.41
N ALA A 409 -27.72 1.53 29.59
CA ALA A 409 -28.94 0.92 30.10
C ALA A 409 -28.94 0.78 31.63
N GLY A 410 -27.76 0.66 32.25
CA GLY A 410 -27.62 0.60 33.71
C GLY A 410 -26.17 0.78 34.15
N PHE A 411 -25.96 1.40 35.31
CA PHE A 411 -24.62 1.64 35.87
C PHE A 411 -24.62 1.65 37.41
N ASP A 412 -24.51 0.49 38.03
CA ASP A 412 -24.48 0.32 39.49
C ASP A 412 -23.72 -0.97 39.88
N LEU A 413 -23.75 -1.33 41.16
CA LEU A 413 -23.26 -2.59 41.71
C LEU A 413 -23.95 -3.79 41.03
N HIS A 414 -23.21 -4.89 40.87
CA HIS A 414 -23.72 -6.13 40.28
C HIS A 414 -25.05 -6.59 40.92
N ALA A 415 -25.12 -6.61 42.25
CA ALA A 415 -26.32 -7.06 42.98
C ALA A 415 -27.55 -6.20 42.69
N LYS A 416 -27.38 -4.87 42.65
CA LYS A 416 -28.49 -3.96 42.35
C LYS A 416 -28.95 -4.06 40.90
N LEU A 417 -28.02 -4.15 39.94
CA LEU A 417 -28.39 -4.33 38.54
C LEU A 417 -29.14 -5.63 38.28
N LEU A 418 -28.84 -6.69 39.05
CA LEU A 418 -29.55 -7.97 38.98
C LEU A 418 -31.01 -7.87 39.46
N GLU A 419 -31.28 -6.95 40.39
CA GLU A 419 -32.62 -6.67 40.91
C GLU A 419 -33.38 -5.64 40.04
N ASP A 420 -32.72 -4.56 39.65
CA ASP A 420 -33.32 -3.39 39.02
C ASP A 420 -33.49 -3.52 37.51
N SER A 421 -32.60 -4.26 36.83
CA SER A 421 -32.60 -4.36 35.37
C SER A 421 -32.86 -5.78 34.89
N THR A 422 -34.03 -5.96 34.27
CA THR A 422 -34.44 -7.24 33.69
C THR A 422 -33.47 -7.70 32.59
N GLU A 423 -32.96 -6.76 31.81
CA GLU A 423 -32.05 -6.97 30.70
C GLU A 423 -30.71 -7.55 31.17
N TYR A 424 -30.13 -6.99 32.23
CA TYR A 424 -28.91 -7.51 32.84
C TYR A 424 -29.14 -8.90 33.45
N ALA A 425 -30.26 -9.09 34.17
CA ALA A 425 -30.58 -10.36 34.80
C ALA A 425 -30.78 -11.48 33.76
N THR A 426 -31.46 -11.20 32.65
CA THR A 426 -31.62 -12.15 31.54
C THR A 426 -30.27 -12.46 30.88
N LEU A 427 -29.47 -11.43 30.60
CA LEU A 427 -28.15 -11.58 29.99
C LEU A 427 -27.19 -12.39 30.89
N TYR A 428 -27.21 -12.16 32.20
CA TYR A 428 -26.40 -12.89 33.17
C TYR A 428 -26.83 -14.35 33.32
N LYS A 429 -28.14 -14.61 33.48
CA LYS A 429 -28.70 -15.97 33.60
C LYS A 429 -28.40 -16.82 32.38
N SER A 430 -28.68 -16.29 31.19
CA SER A 430 -28.41 -16.99 29.91
C SER A 430 -26.94 -17.37 29.73
N HIS A 431 -26.01 -16.53 30.19
CA HIS A 431 -24.59 -16.84 30.15
C HIS A 431 -24.22 -17.91 31.20
N MET A 432 -24.74 -17.84 32.42
CA MET A 432 -24.48 -18.86 33.44
C MET A 432 -24.97 -20.24 32.97
N ASP A 433 -26.16 -20.30 32.39
CA ASP A 433 -26.72 -21.52 31.80
C ASP A 433 -25.85 -22.07 30.65
N SER A 434 -25.20 -21.20 29.87
CA SER A 434 -24.29 -21.62 28.79
C SER A 434 -22.96 -22.19 29.32
N VAL A 435 -22.41 -21.58 30.37
CA VAL A 435 -21.15 -22.04 30.99
C VAL A 435 -21.36 -23.40 31.67
N GLU A 436 -22.47 -23.57 32.39
CA GLU A 436 -22.81 -24.85 33.03
C GLU A 436 -22.99 -25.97 31.99
N LYS A 437 -23.59 -25.68 30.83
CA LYS A 437 -23.72 -26.66 29.74
C LYS A 437 -22.37 -27.03 29.13
N GLU A 438 -21.49 -26.06 28.90
CA GLU A 438 -20.14 -26.32 28.37
C GLU A 438 -19.27 -27.13 29.34
N GLU A 439 -19.41 -26.94 30.66
CA GLU A 439 -18.73 -27.76 31.66
C GLU A 439 -19.29 -29.18 31.69
N TYR A 440 -20.62 -29.34 31.62
CA TYR A 440 -21.27 -30.65 31.63
C TYR A 440 -20.89 -31.49 30.40
N GLU A 441 -20.84 -30.88 29.21
CA GLU A 441 -20.41 -31.55 27.96
C GLU A 441 -18.91 -31.93 27.99
N ARG A 442 -18.06 -31.14 28.65
CA ARG A 442 -16.64 -31.49 28.84
C ARG A 442 -16.46 -32.68 29.80
N ASP A 443 -17.24 -32.73 30.87
CA ASP A 443 -17.15 -33.82 31.86
C ASP A 443 -17.75 -35.14 31.32
N GLU A 444 -18.79 -35.08 30.48
CA GLU A 444 -19.41 -36.28 29.90
C GLU A 444 -18.53 -36.96 28.83
N PHE A 445 -17.59 -36.22 28.20
CA PHE A 445 -16.61 -36.75 27.24
C PHE A 445 -15.29 -37.20 27.89
N SER A 446 -15.16 -37.13 29.22
CA SER A 446 -13.95 -37.58 29.92
C SER A 446 -14.01 -39.11 30.20
N PRO A 447 -13.06 -39.93 29.72
CA PRO A 447 -13.08 -41.37 29.98
C PRO A 447 -12.90 -41.67 31.49
N PRO A 448 -13.54 -42.72 32.03
CA PRO A 448 -13.54 -42.98 33.47
C PRO A 448 -12.13 -43.30 34.00
N ALA A 449 -11.76 -42.63 35.08
CA ALA A 449 -10.46 -42.76 35.74
C ALA A 449 -10.18 -44.20 36.20
N VAL A 450 -9.14 -44.81 35.62
CA VAL A 450 -8.58 -46.07 36.10
C VAL A 450 -7.91 -45.85 37.46
N ARG A 451 -8.40 -46.56 38.48
CA ARG A 451 -7.81 -46.64 39.82
C ARG A 451 -6.34 -47.07 39.72
N ARG A 452 -5.42 -46.16 40.04
CA ARG A 452 -3.98 -46.43 40.13
C ARG A 452 -3.69 -47.17 41.44
N ARG A 453 -3.52 -48.49 41.38
CA ARG A 453 -2.73 -49.23 42.39
C ARG A 453 -1.28 -48.78 42.24
N GLN A 454 -0.64 -48.50 43.37
CA GLN A 454 0.80 -48.31 43.45
C GLN A 454 1.49 -49.57 42.94
N ASP A 455 2.25 -49.45 41.86
CA ASP A 455 3.54 -50.12 41.73
C ASP A 455 4.39 -49.40 40.69
N SER A 456 5.66 -49.30 41.03
CA SER A 456 6.75 -48.59 40.40
C SER A 456 7.01 -49.01 38.94
N THR A 457 6.93 -48.07 38.00
CA THR A 457 7.92 -47.88 36.92
C THR A 457 7.56 -46.64 36.08
N MET A 458 8.59 -45.91 35.67
CA MET A 458 8.52 -44.72 34.83
C MET A 458 7.99 -45.04 33.42
N SER A 459 7.01 -44.27 32.93
CA SER A 459 7.02 -43.70 31.58
C SER A 459 5.84 -42.73 31.34
N THR A 460 6.23 -41.57 30.81
CA THR A 460 5.59 -40.65 29.83
C THR A 460 4.16 -40.89 29.35
N GLY A 461 3.39 -39.78 29.27
CA GLY A 461 2.22 -39.66 28.40
C GLY A 461 1.29 -38.49 28.75
N SER A 462 1.63 -37.28 28.33
CA SER A 462 0.67 -36.17 28.16
C SER A 462 0.98 -35.54 26.80
N GLU A 463 0.08 -35.76 25.85
CA GLU A 463 0.14 -35.21 24.50
C GLU A 463 0.04 -33.69 24.57
N ARG A 464 1.18 -33.03 24.36
CA ARG A 464 1.29 -31.60 24.13
C ARG A 464 1.12 -31.34 22.63
N ASN A 465 0.37 -30.31 22.29
CA ASN A 465 0.54 -29.56 21.03
C ASN A 465 1.89 -28.81 21.05
N SER A 466 2.99 -29.54 21.20
CA SER A 466 4.34 -29.05 20.95
C SER A 466 4.71 -29.42 19.52
N ILE A 467 5.31 -28.48 18.81
CA ILE A 467 6.04 -28.76 17.57
C ILE A 467 6.99 -29.94 17.89
N PRO A 468 7.08 -31.00 17.07
CA PRO A 468 7.89 -32.17 17.38
C PRO A 468 9.34 -31.74 17.67
N ASP A 469 9.97 -32.23 18.75
CA ASP A 469 11.34 -31.84 19.13
C ASP A 469 12.34 -31.94 17.97
N LYS A 470 12.16 -32.93 17.09
CA LYS A 470 12.95 -33.08 15.85
C LYS A 470 12.84 -31.90 14.88
N LEU A 471 11.67 -31.29 14.79
CA LEU A 471 11.40 -30.17 13.89
C LEU A 471 11.98 -28.87 14.48
N MET A 472 12.04 -28.75 15.82
CA MET A 472 12.76 -27.68 16.49
C MET A 472 14.28 -27.83 16.34
N ASP A 473 14.80 -29.05 16.48
CA ASP A 473 16.22 -29.33 16.23
C ASP A 473 16.60 -29.03 14.77
N ASP A 474 15.75 -29.41 13.80
CA ASP A 474 15.95 -29.09 12.38
C ASP A 474 15.94 -27.57 12.13
N ILE A 475 15.00 -26.82 12.73
CA ILE A 475 14.96 -25.34 12.62
C ILE A 475 16.19 -24.69 13.25
N ILE A 476 16.64 -25.18 14.42
CA ILE A 476 17.83 -24.68 15.10
C ILE A 476 19.07 -24.96 14.25
N GLN A 477 19.17 -26.15 13.68
CA GLN A 477 20.30 -26.58 12.86
C GLN A 477 20.34 -25.86 11.50
N GLU A 478 19.18 -25.58 10.90
CA GLU A 478 19.03 -24.77 9.69
C GLU A 478 19.35 -23.28 9.96
N SER A 479 18.91 -22.75 11.10
CA SER A 479 19.23 -21.38 11.54
C SER A 479 20.73 -21.18 11.80
N LEU A 480 21.39 -22.18 12.42
CA LEU A 480 22.84 -22.18 12.66
C LEU A 480 23.61 -22.35 11.34
N ALA A 481 23.10 -23.11 10.37
CA ALA A 481 23.70 -23.27 9.05
C ALA A 481 23.64 -21.98 8.19
N GLU A 482 22.62 -21.14 8.39
CA GLU A 482 22.47 -19.84 7.72
C GLU A 482 23.24 -18.69 8.40
N GLY A 483 23.94 -18.97 9.50
CA GLY A 483 24.69 -17.97 10.28
C GLY A 483 23.79 -17.00 11.07
N LYS A 484 22.54 -17.37 11.34
CA LYS A 484 21.60 -16.59 12.16
C LYS A 484 21.86 -16.82 13.66
N GLY A 485 21.70 -15.79 14.48
CA GLY A 485 21.75 -15.94 15.94
C GLY A 485 20.58 -16.81 16.45
N ILE A 486 20.79 -17.52 17.56
CA ILE A 486 19.73 -18.33 18.21
C ILE A 486 18.55 -17.39 18.53
N GLY A 487 17.36 -17.69 17.99
CA GLY A 487 16.14 -16.89 18.21
C GLY A 487 15.89 -15.77 17.21
N GLN A 488 16.74 -15.59 16.18
CA GLN A 488 16.47 -14.67 15.07
C GLN A 488 15.66 -15.36 13.97
N LEU A 489 14.42 -14.91 13.78
CA LEU A 489 13.47 -15.51 12.83
C LEU A 489 13.32 -14.70 11.55
N ILE A 490 13.79 -13.45 11.57
CA ILE A 490 13.79 -12.59 10.38
C ILE A 490 15.19 -12.57 9.80
N SER A 491 15.31 -13.06 8.56
CA SER A 491 16.49 -12.76 7.76
C SER A 491 16.40 -11.32 7.27
N GLU A 492 17.34 -10.47 7.64
CA GLU A 492 17.54 -9.21 6.93
C GLU A 492 17.76 -9.50 5.44
N GLU A 493 17.17 -8.67 4.58
CA GLU A 493 17.34 -8.75 3.15
C GLU A 493 18.84 -8.54 2.83
N LYS A 494 19.55 -9.64 2.56
CA LYS A 494 20.94 -9.58 2.12
C LYS A 494 20.96 -9.08 0.69
N LEU A 495 21.31 -7.81 0.52
CA LEU A 495 21.66 -7.26 -0.79
C LEU A 495 22.94 -7.96 -1.26
N ASP A 496 22.81 -8.85 -2.25
CA ASP A 496 23.96 -9.48 -2.89
C ASP A 496 24.89 -8.39 -3.45
N LYS A 497 26.11 -8.35 -2.93
CA LYS A 497 27.15 -7.43 -3.39
C LYS A 497 28.01 -8.15 -4.42
N GLY A 498 27.90 -7.76 -5.69
CA GLY A 498 28.68 -8.35 -6.77
C GLY A 498 28.18 -7.94 -8.15
N ASP A 499 28.81 -8.49 -9.18
CA ASP A 499 28.38 -8.31 -10.57
C ASP A 499 27.10 -9.11 -10.85
N ILE A 500 26.25 -8.56 -11.71
CA ILE A 500 25.03 -9.23 -12.15
C ILE A 500 25.41 -10.45 -13.00
N PRO A 501 24.95 -11.67 -12.66
CA PRO A 501 25.34 -12.86 -13.40
C PRO A 501 24.74 -12.85 -14.81
N TRP A 502 25.47 -13.42 -15.77
CA TRP A 502 25.02 -13.52 -17.17
C TRP A 502 23.69 -14.26 -17.34
N SER A 503 23.38 -15.18 -16.42
CA SER A 503 22.09 -15.88 -16.36
C SER A 503 20.90 -14.92 -16.27
N THR A 504 21.03 -13.79 -15.55
CA THR A 504 19.96 -12.80 -15.43
C THR A 504 19.66 -12.13 -16.77
N TYR A 505 20.70 -11.76 -17.53
CA TYR A 505 20.54 -11.22 -18.88
C TYR A 505 19.89 -12.25 -19.81
N HIS A 506 20.31 -13.51 -19.71
CA HIS A 506 19.74 -14.60 -20.50
C HIS A 506 18.24 -14.80 -20.21
N SER A 507 17.84 -14.84 -18.93
CA SER A 507 16.44 -14.96 -18.52
C SER A 507 15.59 -13.80 -19.03
N TYR A 508 16.13 -12.57 -18.98
CA TYR A 508 15.45 -11.40 -19.53
C TYR A 508 15.24 -11.50 -21.05
N ILE A 509 16.26 -11.94 -21.80
CA ILE A 509 16.17 -12.12 -23.25
C ILE A 509 15.14 -13.20 -23.60
N ILE A 510 15.10 -14.31 -22.87
CA ILE A 510 14.08 -15.36 -23.06
C ILE A 510 12.68 -14.79 -22.80
N ALA A 511 12.48 -14.07 -21.70
CA ALA A 511 11.19 -13.47 -21.34
C ALA A 511 10.70 -12.46 -22.39
N CYS A 512 11.61 -11.74 -23.03
CA CYS A 512 11.34 -10.80 -24.12
C CYS A 512 10.93 -11.46 -25.46
N GLY A 513 10.89 -12.79 -25.56
CA GLY A 513 10.58 -13.52 -26.79
C GLY A 513 11.80 -14.17 -27.47
N GLY A 514 12.95 -14.24 -26.78
CA GLY A 514 14.14 -14.96 -27.20
C GLY A 514 15.14 -14.14 -28.03
N TYR A 515 16.26 -14.77 -28.37
CA TYR A 515 17.37 -14.10 -29.05
C TYR A 515 17.01 -13.54 -30.43
N ILE A 516 16.12 -14.18 -31.17
CA ILE A 516 15.69 -13.73 -32.52
C ILE A 516 14.99 -12.37 -32.43
N VAL A 517 14.11 -12.19 -31.45
CA VAL A 517 13.39 -10.93 -31.27
C VAL A 517 14.37 -9.84 -30.82
N CYS A 518 15.29 -10.16 -29.92
CA CYS A 518 16.32 -9.24 -29.46
C CYS A 518 17.24 -8.77 -30.61
N THR A 519 17.73 -9.69 -31.46
CA THR A 519 18.56 -9.34 -32.61
C THR A 519 17.80 -8.51 -33.64
N LEU A 520 16.51 -8.80 -33.88
CA LEU A 520 15.65 -7.96 -34.72
C LEU A 520 15.52 -6.55 -34.16
N VAL A 521 15.29 -6.38 -32.85
CA VAL A 521 15.24 -5.04 -32.23
C VAL A 521 16.56 -4.31 -32.43
N ILE A 522 17.70 -4.94 -32.11
CA ILE A 522 19.02 -4.33 -32.30
C ILE A 522 19.22 -3.92 -33.77
N SER A 523 18.82 -4.76 -34.71
CA SER A 523 18.87 -4.45 -36.14
C SER A 523 18.03 -3.21 -36.50
N THR A 524 16.82 -3.06 -35.96
CA THR A 524 16.01 -1.84 -36.20
C THR A 524 16.66 -0.57 -35.63
N PHE A 525 17.39 -0.66 -34.52
CA PHE A 525 18.17 0.45 -33.98
C PHE A 525 19.35 0.80 -34.88
N LEU A 526 20.11 -0.21 -35.32
CA LEU A 526 21.23 -0.03 -36.25
C LEU A 526 20.78 0.56 -37.58
N LEU A 527 19.66 0.10 -38.14
CA LEU A 527 19.09 0.62 -39.38
C LEU A 527 18.67 2.09 -39.24
N ASN A 528 18.08 2.47 -38.11
CA ASN A 528 17.69 3.86 -37.88
C ASN A 528 18.91 4.78 -37.74
N VAL A 529 19.91 4.38 -36.94
CA VAL A 529 21.17 5.14 -36.78
C VAL A 529 21.91 5.21 -38.13
N GLY A 530 22.02 4.08 -38.84
CA GLY A 530 22.64 3.99 -40.15
C GLY A 530 21.96 4.89 -41.18
N SER A 531 20.62 4.95 -41.22
CA SER A 531 19.88 5.84 -42.12
C SER A 531 20.18 7.32 -41.83
N THR A 532 20.28 7.70 -40.55
CA THR A 532 20.61 9.08 -40.18
C THR A 532 22.07 9.45 -40.51
N ALA A 533 23.00 8.52 -40.29
CA ALA A 533 24.41 8.69 -40.64
C ALA A 533 24.59 8.79 -42.16
N PHE A 534 23.93 7.91 -42.92
CA PHE A 534 23.96 7.93 -44.37
C PHE A 534 23.39 9.23 -44.94
N SER A 535 22.26 9.72 -44.44
CA SER A 535 21.70 11.01 -44.87
C SER A 535 22.68 12.17 -44.65
N SER A 536 23.40 12.16 -43.52
CA SER A 536 24.40 13.19 -43.20
C SER A 536 25.63 13.06 -44.11
N TRP A 537 26.10 11.84 -44.34
CA TRP A 537 27.20 11.55 -45.25
C TRP A 537 26.86 11.92 -46.70
N TRP A 538 25.65 11.62 -47.16
CA TRP A 538 25.17 11.98 -48.50
C TRP A 538 25.14 13.49 -48.70
N LEU A 539 24.65 14.24 -47.70
CA LEU A 539 24.71 15.70 -47.75
C LEU A 539 26.15 16.22 -47.76
N SER A 540 27.04 15.64 -46.97
CA SER A 540 28.48 16.00 -46.98
C SER A 540 29.13 15.75 -48.34
N MET A 541 28.78 14.64 -49.00
CA MET A 541 29.27 14.32 -50.34
C MET A 541 28.74 15.32 -51.38
N TRP A 542 27.45 15.67 -51.29
CA TRP A 542 26.86 16.69 -52.16
C TRP A 542 27.49 18.07 -51.96
N LEU A 543 27.70 18.47 -50.70
CA LEU A 543 28.41 19.72 -50.35
C LEU A 543 29.84 19.73 -50.91
N SER A 544 30.53 18.58 -50.87
CA SER A 544 31.91 18.45 -51.38
C SER A 544 31.98 18.42 -52.91
N ALA A 545 30.93 17.94 -53.59
CA ALA A 545 30.83 17.96 -55.05
C ALA A 545 30.67 19.39 -55.60
N GLY A 546 30.22 20.35 -54.78
CA GLY A 546 30.13 21.77 -55.14
C GLY A 546 29.37 21.99 -56.45
N SER A 547 29.90 22.85 -57.31
CA SER A 547 29.37 23.15 -58.65
C SER A 547 29.73 22.10 -59.72
N GLY A 548 30.56 21.11 -59.39
CA GLY A 548 31.01 20.08 -60.35
C GLY A 548 31.90 20.62 -61.47
N ASN A 549 32.86 21.51 -61.16
CA ASN A 549 33.74 22.16 -62.15
C ASN A 549 32.99 22.99 -63.21
N THR A 550 31.79 23.46 -62.90
CA THR A 550 31.07 24.38 -63.80
C THR A 550 31.68 25.77 -63.72
N THR A 551 32.07 26.29 -64.89
CA THR A 551 32.59 27.66 -65.01
C THR A 551 31.45 28.58 -65.38
N LEU A 552 31.21 29.61 -64.57
CA LEU A 552 30.28 30.69 -64.91
C LEU A 552 31.06 31.81 -65.62
N THR A 553 30.51 32.31 -66.73
CA THR A 553 31.06 33.48 -67.44
C THR A 553 30.44 34.74 -66.84
N LEU A 554 31.20 35.44 -66.00
CA LEU A 554 30.79 36.70 -65.38
C LEU A 554 31.56 37.84 -66.07
N GLY A 555 30.98 38.38 -67.14
CA GLY A 555 31.66 39.34 -68.01
C GLY A 555 32.70 38.67 -68.92
N ASN A 556 33.96 39.12 -68.88
CA ASN A 556 35.07 38.60 -69.69
C ASN A 556 35.95 37.55 -68.96
N GLU A 557 35.64 37.21 -67.70
CA GLU A 557 36.38 36.22 -66.92
C GLU A 557 35.53 34.98 -66.66
N THR A 558 36.16 33.80 -66.79
CA THR A 558 35.59 32.51 -66.44
C THR A 558 35.99 32.17 -65.02
N ILE A 559 35.03 32.19 -64.09
CA ILE A 559 35.25 31.84 -62.68
C ILE A 559 34.60 30.48 -62.43
N VAL A 560 35.32 29.56 -61.78
CA VAL A 560 34.75 28.29 -61.32
C VAL A 560 33.73 28.61 -60.24
N SER A 561 32.47 28.21 -60.43
CA SER A 561 31.44 28.45 -59.42
C SER A 561 31.75 27.62 -58.17
N ASP A 562 31.58 28.20 -56.99
CA ASP A 562 31.61 27.47 -55.71
C ASP A 562 30.20 27.12 -55.21
N SER A 563 29.15 27.45 -55.99
CA SER A 563 27.75 27.21 -55.62
C SER A 563 27.30 25.81 -56.01
N ILE A 564 26.62 25.15 -55.08
CA ILE A 564 25.96 23.85 -55.28
C ILE A 564 24.75 23.96 -56.21
N ALA A 565 24.19 25.17 -56.36
CA ALA A 565 23.03 25.41 -57.22
C ALA A 565 23.35 25.20 -58.71
N ASP A 566 24.62 25.37 -59.08
CA ASP A 566 25.13 25.30 -60.46
C ASP A 566 25.59 23.90 -60.88
N ASN A 567 25.48 22.92 -59.98
CA ASN A 567 25.84 21.54 -60.29
C ASN A 567 24.88 20.93 -61.34
N PRO A 568 25.39 20.37 -62.45
CA PRO A 568 24.55 19.79 -63.52
C PRO A 568 23.68 18.63 -63.02
N ASP A 569 24.12 17.90 -61.98
CA ASP A 569 23.41 16.77 -61.38
C ASP A 569 22.57 17.15 -60.14
N ARG A 570 22.24 18.44 -59.97
CA ARG A 570 21.50 18.94 -58.79
C ARG A 570 20.20 18.19 -58.52
N HIS A 571 19.42 17.86 -59.56
CA HIS A 571 18.17 17.12 -59.40
C HIS A 571 18.37 15.71 -58.85
N TYR A 572 19.49 15.05 -59.21
CA TYR A 572 19.84 13.73 -58.69
C TYR A 572 20.10 13.79 -57.17
N TYR A 573 20.98 14.71 -56.73
CA TYR A 573 21.31 14.85 -55.31
C TYR A 573 20.09 15.27 -54.46
N GLN A 574 19.26 16.19 -54.95
CA GLN A 574 18.03 16.61 -54.28
C GLN A 574 17.02 15.48 -54.11
N THR A 575 16.80 14.70 -55.17
CA THR A 575 15.82 13.59 -55.14
C THR A 575 16.27 12.50 -54.18
N VAL A 576 17.55 12.13 -54.21
CA VAL A 576 18.10 11.15 -53.27
C VAL A 576 17.99 11.66 -51.84
N TYR A 577 18.43 12.90 -51.56
CA TYR A 577 18.39 13.48 -50.21
C TYR A 577 16.96 13.64 -49.67
N GLY A 578 15.99 14.01 -50.51
CA GLY A 578 14.58 14.07 -50.16
C GLY A 578 13.95 12.70 -49.88
N SER A 579 14.34 11.66 -50.62
CA SER A 579 13.84 10.29 -50.38
C SER A 579 14.19 9.76 -48.99
N PHE A 580 15.31 10.20 -48.41
CA PHE A 580 15.73 9.80 -47.06
C PHE A 580 14.80 10.29 -45.95
N ILE A 581 13.95 11.30 -46.17
CA ILE A 581 12.90 11.68 -45.21
C ILE A 581 11.99 10.48 -44.93
N LEU A 582 11.54 9.78 -45.97
CA LEU A 582 10.66 8.62 -45.84
C LEU A 582 11.38 7.44 -45.18
N VAL A 583 12.65 7.21 -45.51
CA VAL A 583 13.47 6.14 -44.92
C VAL A 583 13.71 6.39 -43.43
N ILE A 584 14.07 7.61 -43.03
CA ILE A 584 14.32 7.97 -41.63
C ILE A 584 13.02 7.91 -40.81
N LEU A 585 11.91 8.39 -41.37
CA LEU A 585 10.60 8.32 -40.71
C LEU A 585 10.14 6.87 -40.55
N GLY A 586 10.23 6.06 -41.61
CA GLY A 586 9.87 4.65 -41.60
C GLY A 586 10.71 3.83 -40.61
N THR A 587 12.04 3.93 -40.68
CA THR A 587 12.93 3.22 -39.74
C THR A 587 12.73 3.66 -38.29
N SER A 588 12.40 4.93 -38.04
CA SER A 588 12.12 5.40 -36.68
C SER A 588 10.81 4.87 -36.12
N LEU A 589 9.75 4.85 -36.94
CA LEU A 589 8.46 4.26 -36.53
C LEU A 589 8.59 2.76 -36.29
N ILE A 590 9.31 2.04 -37.16
CA ILE A 590 9.60 0.61 -37.00
C ILE A 590 10.37 0.38 -35.69
N ARG A 591 11.42 1.16 -35.42
CA ARG A 591 12.17 1.10 -34.16
C ARG A 591 11.27 1.32 -32.94
N GLY A 592 10.40 2.34 -33.00
CA GLY A 592 9.45 2.64 -31.92
C GLY A 592 8.46 1.49 -31.66
N PHE A 593 7.93 0.88 -32.73
CA PHE A 593 7.01 -0.25 -32.64
C PHE A 593 7.71 -1.52 -32.15
N SER A 594 8.89 -1.85 -32.68
CA SER A 594 9.66 -3.02 -32.25
C SER A 594 10.08 -2.94 -30.79
N PHE A 595 10.52 -1.76 -30.32
CA PHE A 595 10.85 -1.55 -28.91
C PHE A 595 9.64 -1.71 -27.98
N MET A 596 8.45 -1.31 -28.45
CA MET A 596 7.21 -1.49 -27.69
C MET A 596 6.81 -2.96 -27.58
N LYS A 597 6.84 -3.72 -28.69
CA LYS A 597 6.38 -5.11 -28.71
C LYS A 597 7.22 -6.03 -27.81
N VAL A 598 8.46 -5.63 -27.54
CA VAL A 598 9.37 -6.34 -26.63
C VAL A 598 9.17 -5.95 -25.17
N ASN A 599 8.74 -4.71 -24.90
CA ASN A 599 8.47 -4.23 -23.54
C ASN A 599 7.01 -4.44 -23.07
N SER A 600 6.14 -4.93 -23.95
CA SER A 600 4.72 -5.21 -23.75
C SER A 600 4.47 -6.69 -23.49
#